data_AF-A0A2M9Y821-F1
#
_entry.id   AF-A0A2M9Y821-F1
#
_cell.length_a   1.000
_cell.length_b   1.000
_cell.length_c   1.000
_cell.angle_alpha   90.00
_cell.angle_beta   90.00
_cell.angle_gamma   90.00
#
_symmetry.space_group_name_H-M   'P 1'
#
loop_
_entity.id
_entity.type
_entity.pdbx_description
1 polymer ?
#
loop_
_entity_poly.entity_id
_entity_poly.type
_entity_poly.pdbx_seq_one_letter_code
_entity_poly.pdbx_strand_id
1 'polypeptide(L)'
;MSRKIALAVVSILILSLFVLLVIPSSSKDTEAAHSHSPKSGFSERFSSLSNFLGLNSSSSNDEEGLIPASLLRNETPDNLYWVAVATPRDAAEMKAQNELREDWAALYGKIYSNKATRKEIDEYYTAQIKLHEDQLELLKIMEDRYPERLNDDSRRMILAGKELYAKKLKNVKDEYEKHINQK
;
A
#
# COMPACT_ATOMS: atom_id res chain seq x y z
N MET A 1 34.33 -11.43 19.66
CA MET A 1 34.29 -10.47 18.53
C MET A 1 33.52 -11.12 17.39
N SER A 2 32.41 -10.65 16.82
CA SER A 2 31.71 -9.37 16.98
C SER A 2 30.30 -9.45 16.34
N ARG A 3 29.38 -10.26 16.89
CA ARG A 3 27.96 -10.26 16.44
C ARG A 3 27.26 -8.90 16.63
N LYS A 4 27.85 -8.02 17.45
CA LYS A 4 27.39 -6.64 17.69
C LYS A 4 27.69 -5.67 16.53
N ILE A 5 28.61 -6.00 15.62
CA ILE A 5 28.97 -5.11 14.50
C ILE A 5 27.98 -5.21 13.33
N ALA A 6 27.41 -6.40 13.08
CA ALA A 6 26.44 -6.58 11.99
C ALA A 6 25.13 -5.81 12.18
N LEU A 7 24.66 -5.67 13.43
CA LEU A 7 23.46 -4.90 13.77
C LEU A 7 23.65 -3.38 13.65
N ALA A 8 24.87 -2.87 13.85
CA ALA A 8 25.14 -1.45 13.75
C ALA A 8 25.10 -0.94 12.30
N VAL A 9 25.52 -1.74 11.32
CA VAL A 9 25.58 -1.33 9.91
C VAL A 9 24.19 -1.24 9.28
N VAL A 10 23.27 -2.14 9.65
CA VAL A 10 21.88 -2.11 9.14
C VAL A 10 21.10 -0.93 9.73
N SER A 11 21.35 -0.56 10.99
CA SER A 11 20.69 0.57 11.64
C SER A 11 21.11 1.92 11.04
N ILE A 12 22.34 2.04 10.53
CA ILE A 12 22.85 3.28 9.92
C ILE A 12 22.28 3.49 8.51
N LEU A 13 22.06 2.42 7.73
CA LEU A 13 21.47 2.52 6.40
C LEU A 13 19.98 2.90 6.41
N ILE A 14 19.24 2.53 7.47
CA ILE A 14 17.83 2.92 7.60
C ILE A 14 17.70 4.34 8.15
N LEU A 15 18.63 4.78 9.01
CA LEU A 15 18.66 6.18 9.49
C LEU A 15 18.97 7.17 8.36
N SER A 16 19.86 6.84 7.41
CA SER A 16 20.16 7.74 6.30
C SER A 16 18.97 7.93 5.34
N LEU A 17 18.10 6.92 5.23
CA LEU A 17 16.87 7.03 4.43
C LEU A 17 15.82 7.93 5.10
N PHE A 18 15.82 8.03 6.43
CA PHE A 18 14.85 8.82 7.18
C PHE A 18 15.26 10.30 7.33
N VAL A 19 16.56 10.61 7.36
CA VAL A 19 17.06 11.99 7.47
C VAL A 19 16.80 12.80 6.19
N LEU A 20 16.64 12.16 5.02
CA LEU A 20 16.27 12.85 3.77
C LEU A 20 14.80 13.34 3.73
N LEU A 21 13.94 12.91 4.66
CA LEU A 21 12.53 13.30 4.69
C LEU A 21 12.23 14.50 5.60
N VAL A 22 13.21 14.97 6.40
CA VAL A 22 13.00 16.03 7.40
C VAL A 22 14.08 17.12 7.31
N ILE A 23 14.39 17.59 6.10
CA ILE A 23 15.11 18.86 5.94
C ILE A 23 14.13 19.90 5.39
N PRO A 24 13.76 20.94 6.17
CA PRO A 24 13.07 22.09 5.61
C PRO A 24 14.02 22.81 4.66
N SER A 25 13.63 22.91 3.39
CA SER A 25 14.36 23.61 2.34
C SER A 25 14.48 25.09 2.67
N SER A 26 15.64 25.48 3.20
CA SER A 26 16.07 26.88 3.25
C SER A 26 16.69 27.23 1.90
N SER A 27 16.07 28.17 1.21
CA SER A 27 16.46 28.68 -0.10
C SER A 27 17.77 29.45 -0.03
N LYS A 28 18.80 28.98 -0.75
CA LYS A 28 19.84 29.82 -1.34
C LYS A 28 20.17 29.29 -2.73
N ASP A 29 20.10 30.19 -3.70
CA ASP A 29 20.39 30.00 -5.11
C ASP A 29 21.84 29.55 -5.33
N THR A 30 22.03 28.55 -6.20
CA THR A 30 23.13 28.52 -7.18
C THR A 30 22.86 27.45 -8.25
N GLU A 31 23.25 27.83 -9.47
CA GLU A 31 23.09 27.21 -10.78
C GLU A 31 23.39 25.69 -10.92
N ALA A 32 22.60 25.10 -11.82
CA ALA A 32 22.94 24.06 -12.80
C ALA A 32 23.78 22.85 -12.37
N ALA A 33 23.10 21.72 -12.19
CA ALA A 33 23.59 20.42 -12.64
C ALA A 33 22.41 19.50 -12.95
N HIS A 34 22.28 19.07 -14.22
CA HIS A 34 21.43 17.97 -14.62
C HIS A 34 21.82 16.72 -13.84
N SER A 35 20.98 16.31 -12.88
CA SER A 35 21.07 14.98 -12.27
C SER A 35 19.75 14.26 -12.52
N HIS A 36 19.76 13.37 -13.51
CA HIS A 36 18.76 12.33 -13.63
C HIS A 36 18.89 11.41 -12.42
N SER A 37 18.08 11.66 -11.39
CA SER A 37 17.78 10.66 -10.38
C SER A 37 17.13 9.45 -11.10
N PRO A 38 17.63 8.22 -10.91
CA PRO A 38 16.94 7.05 -11.41
C PRO A 38 15.67 6.91 -10.56
N LYS A 39 14.55 7.40 -11.09
CA LYS A 39 13.23 7.10 -10.52
C LYS A 39 13.12 5.58 -10.47
N SER A 40 12.99 5.04 -9.27
CA SER A 40 12.87 3.61 -9.08
C SER A 40 11.64 3.14 -9.86
N GLY A 41 11.83 2.35 -10.92
CA GLY A 41 10.73 1.85 -11.76
C GLY A 41 9.69 1.03 -10.98
N PHE A 42 9.97 0.67 -9.73
CA PHE A 42 9.01 0.08 -8.82
C PHE A 42 7.95 1.09 -8.32
N SER A 43 8.35 2.34 -8.03
CA SER A 43 7.43 3.39 -7.58
C SER A 43 6.48 3.82 -8.69
N GLU A 44 6.97 3.97 -9.92
CA GLU A 44 6.17 4.31 -11.09
C GLU A 44 5.18 3.20 -11.49
N ARG A 45 5.55 1.93 -11.27
CA ARG A 45 4.63 0.79 -11.48
C ARG A 45 3.53 0.72 -10.42
N PHE A 46 3.82 1.18 -9.19
CA PHE A 46 2.84 1.18 -8.10
C PHE A 46 1.84 2.33 -8.18
N SER A 47 2.31 3.54 -8.51
CA SER A 47 1.41 4.65 -8.82
C SER A 47 0.55 4.34 -10.05
N SER A 48 1.13 3.66 -11.05
CA SER A 48 0.37 3.14 -12.18
C SER A 48 -0.71 2.15 -11.76
N LEU A 49 -0.47 1.26 -10.79
CA LEU A 49 -1.48 0.32 -10.29
C LEU A 49 -2.62 0.98 -9.52
N SER A 50 -2.32 1.99 -8.69
CA SER A 50 -3.38 2.78 -8.01
C SER A 50 -4.17 3.65 -9.00
N ASN A 51 -3.52 4.19 -10.02
CA ASN A 51 -4.18 4.92 -11.10
C ASN A 51 -5.02 3.99 -11.99
N PHE A 52 -4.51 2.80 -12.29
CA PHE A 52 -5.14 1.77 -13.12
C PHE A 52 -6.36 1.13 -12.46
N LEU A 53 -6.34 0.93 -11.15
CA LEU A 53 -7.54 0.52 -10.40
C LEU A 53 -8.62 1.63 -10.37
N GLY A 54 -8.46 2.72 -11.14
CA GLY A 54 -9.48 3.73 -11.35
C GLY A 54 -9.80 4.54 -10.10
N LEU A 55 -8.83 4.73 -9.21
CA LEU A 55 -9.04 5.52 -8.00
C LEU A 55 -8.62 6.98 -8.14
N ASN A 56 -7.67 7.33 -9.00
CA ASN A 56 -7.29 8.73 -9.19
C ASN A 56 -8.08 9.30 -10.37
N SER A 57 -9.26 9.86 -10.12
CA SER A 57 -10.05 10.55 -11.14
C SER A 57 -9.42 11.91 -11.46
N SER A 58 -8.45 11.94 -12.37
CA SER A 58 -8.11 13.16 -13.11
C SER A 58 -8.27 12.92 -14.60
N SER A 59 -9.50 13.14 -15.08
CA SER A 59 -9.91 13.54 -16.42
C SER A 59 -8.83 13.63 -17.50
N SER A 60 -8.88 12.74 -18.50
CA SER A 60 -9.05 13.13 -19.92
C SER A 60 -9.19 11.90 -20.82
N ASN A 61 -10.37 11.77 -21.45
CA ASN A 61 -10.66 11.20 -22.77
C ASN A 61 -9.91 9.93 -23.20
N ASP A 62 -10.54 8.77 -22.97
CA ASP A 62 -10.67 7.60 -23.87
C ASP A 62 -11.30 6.45 -23.06
N GLU A 63 -12.63 6.48 -22.91
CA GLU A 63 -13.42 5.54 -22.09
C GLU A 63 -13.67 4.22 -22.85
N GLU A 64 -12.58 3.51 -23.18
CA GLU A 64 -12.64 2.12 -23.64
C GLU A 64 -11.79 1.26 -22.69
N GLY A 65 -12.45 0.61 -21.72
CA GLY A 65 -11.81 -0.39 -20.85
C GLY A 65 -11.66 -0.05 -19.36
N LEU A 66 -12.37 0.95 -18.85
CA LEU A 66 -12.39 1.24 -17.41
C LEU A 66 -13.62 0.62 -16.74
N ILE A 67 -13.40 -0.18 -15.70
CA ILE A 67 -14.45 -0.68 -14.82
C ILE A 67 -14.76 0.42 -13.79
N PRO A 68 -15.98 0.98 -13.73
CA PRO A 68 -16.27 2.08 -12.81
C PRO A 68 -16.08 1.66 -11.35
N ALA A 69 -15.39 2.48 -10.55
CA ALA A 69 -15.20 2.22 -9.13
C ALA A 69 -16.53 2.12 -8.36
N SER A 70 -17.57 2.85 -8.79
CA SER A 70 -18.93 2.75 -8.24
C SER A 70 -19.56 1.37 -8.45
N LEU A 71 -19.31 0.74 -9.59
CA LEU A 71 -19.79 -0.59 -9.91
C LEU A 71 -19.15 -1.62 -8.98
N LEU A 72 -17.82 -1.59 -8.86
CA LEU A 72 -17.08 -2.47 -7.96
C LEU A 72 -17.50 -2.26 -6.49
N ARG A 73 -17.68 -1.00 -6.06
CA ARG A 73 -18.11 -0.67 -4.70
C ARG A 73 -19.51 -1.18 -4.36
N ASN A 74 -20.42 -1.18 -5.34
CA ASN A 74 -21.76 -1.74 -5.14
C ASN A 74 -21.74 -3.26 -5.00
N GLU A 75 -20.80 -3.95 -5.64
CA GLU A 75 -20.65 -5.39 -5.53
C GLU A 75 -19.87 -5.83 -4.29
N THR A 76 -19.00 -4.97 -3.76
CA THR A 76 -18.18 -5.26 -2.59
C THR A 76 -18.27 -4.15 -1.52
N PRO A 77 -19.48 -3.80 -1.05
CA PRO A 77 -19.66 -2.64 -0.16
C PRO A 77 -18.86 -2.75 1.15
N ASP A 78 -18.63 -3.98 1.63
CA ASP A 78 -17.92 -4.26 2.88
C ASP A 78 -16.41 -4.50 2.70
N ASN A 79 -15.88 -4.27 1.49
CA ASN A 79 -14.48 -4.49 1.19
C ASN A 79 -13.60 -3.35 1.73
N LEU A 80 -12.62 -3.71 2.56
CA LEU A 80 -11.81 -2.78 3.36
C LEU A 80 -10.98 -1.83 2.49
N TYR A 81 -10.71 -2.19 1.22
CA TYR A 81 -10.08 -1.30 0.25
C TYR A 81 -10.78 0.05 0.15
N TRP A 82 -12.12 0.07 0.20
CA TRP A 82 -12.92 1.27 0.01
C TRP A 82 -12.72 2.31 1.09
N VAL A 83 -12.36 1.88 2.30
CA VAL A 83 -12.12 2.76 3.45
C VAL A 83 -10.62 3.01 3.60
N ALA A 84 -9.78 2.00 3.37
CA ALA A 84 -8.36 2.05 3.69
C ALA A 84 -7.46 2.61 2.58
N VAL A 85 -7.86 2.47 1.30
CA VAL A 85 -6.96 2.71 0.16
C VAL A 85 -7.60 3.51 -0.95
N ALA A 86 -8.91 3.35 -1.18
CA ALA A 86 -9.61 4.07 -2.21
C ALA A 86 -9.48 5.59 -2.05
N THR A 87 -9.38 6.31 -3.16
CA THR A 87 -9.43 7.77 -3.13
C THR A 87 -10.74 8.21 -2.48
N PRO A 88 -10.68 9.01 -1.40
CA PRO A 88 -11.88 9.51 -0.73
C PRO A 88 -12.74 10.35 -1.66
N ARG A 89 -14.07 10.16 -1.59
CA ARG A 89 -15.04 10.92 -2.38
C ARG A 89 -15.43 12.25 -1.73
N ASP A 90 -15.30 12.32 -0.40
CA ASP A 90 -15.65 13.49 0.39
C ASP A 90 -14.77 13.63 1.63
N ALA A 91 -14.98 14.71 2.38
CA ALA A 91 -14.21 15.02 3.58
C ALA A 91 -14.44 14.01 4.72
N ALA A 92 -15.60 13.35 4.76
CA ALA A 92 -15.89 12.35 5.79
C ALA A 92 -15.13 11.04 5.53
N GLU A 93 -15.10 10.58 4.27
CA GLU A 93 -14.28 9.43 3.86
C GLU A 93 -12.79 9.72 4.08
N MET A 94 -12.32 10.93 3.77
CA MET A 94 -10.92 11.31 3.99
C MET A 94 -10.56 11.30 5.48
N LYS A 95 -11.45 11.79 6.34
CA LYS A 95 -11.27 11.75 7.80
C LYS A 95 -11.19 10.31 8.30
N ALA A 96 -12.14 9.46 7.91
CA ALA A 96 -12.18 8.05 8.31
C ALA A 96 -10.92 7.28 7.86
N GLN A 97 -10.47 7.52 6.63
CA GLN A 97 -9.25 6.89 6.12
C GLN A 97 -7.99 7.35 6.88
N ASN A 98 -7.90 8.63 7.22
CA ASN A 98 -6.79 9.16 8.01
C ASN A 98 -6.78 8.57 9.42
N GLU A 99 -7.93 8.54 10.11
CA GLU A 99 -8.07 7.94 11.44
C GLU A 99 -7.66 6.46 11.43
N LEU A 100 -8.16 5.69 10.46
CA LEU A 100 -7.78 4.28 10.30
C LEU A 100 -6.27 4.09 10.11
N ARG A 101 -5.63 4.95 9.31
CA ARG A 101 -4.18 4.89 9.06
C ARG A 101 -3.39 5.27 10.31
N GLU A 102 -3.84 6.25 11.08
CA GLU A 102 -3.23 6.65 12.34
C GLU A 102 -3.33 5.53 13.38
N ASP A 103 -4.48 4.88 13.49
CA ASP A 103 -4.70 3.72 14.38
C ASP A 103 -3.77 2.56 14.02
N TRP A 104 -3.68 2.21 12.73
CA TRP A 104 -2.77 1.17 12.26
C TRP A 104 -1.30 1.52 12.48
N ALA A 105 -0.90 2.78 12.27
CA ALA A 105 0.46 3.24 12.54
C ALA A 105 0.79 3.16 14.04
N ALA A 106 -0.16 3.50 14.91
CA ALA A 106 0.00 3.40 16.35
C ALA A 106 0.16 1.94 16.80
N LEU A 107 -0.69 1.03 16.31
CA LEU A 107 -0.58 -0.41 16.59
C LEU A 107 0.77 -0.96 16.10
N TYR A 108 1.12 -0.68 14.85
CA TYR A 108 2.39 -1.14 14.27
C TYR A 108 3.60 -0.60 15.05
N GLY A 109 3.56 0.66 15.49
CA GLY A 109 4.61 1.24 16.33
C GLY A 109 4.78 0.50 17.67
N LYS A 110 3.68 0.06 18.30
CA LYS A 110 3.73 -0.78 19.50
C LYS A 110 4.30 -2.17 19.21
N ILE A 111 3.91 -2.79 18.10
CA ILE A 111 4.40 -4.11 17.68
C ILE A 111 5.92 -4.04 17.45
N TYR A 112 6.36 -3.07 16.65
CA TYR A 112 7.77 -2.86 16.34
C TYR A 112 8.63 -2.58 17.58
N SER A 113 8.08 -1.85 18.56
CA SER A 113 8.76 -1.56 19.82
C SER A 113 8.61 -2.65 20.89
N ASN A 114 8.01 -3.79 20.55
CA ASN A 114 7.73 -4.90 21.47
C ASN A 114 6.91 -4.47 22.71
N LYS A 115 6.01 -3.51 22.53
CA LYS A 115 5.11 -2.97 23.57
C LYS A 115 3.64 -3.33 23.34
N ALA A 116 3.31 -3.94 22.20
CA ALA A 116 1.94 -4.35 21.90
C ALA A 116 1.52 -5.53 22.78
N THR A 117 0.29 -5.47 23.25
CA THR A 117 -0.39 -6.62 23.84
C THR A 117 -0.76 -7.64 22.76
N ARG A 118 -1.09 -8.88 23.16
CA ARG A 118 -1.55 -9.91 22.22
C ARG A 118 -2.78 -9.46 21.43
N LYS A 119 -3.73 -8.80 22.09
CA LYS A 119 -4.93 -8.27 21.43
C LYS A 119 -4.59 -7.24 20.35
N GLU A 120 -3.65 -6.33 20.62
CA GLU A 120 -3.22 -5.30 19.65
C GLU A 120 -2.47 -5.90 18.45
N ILE A 121 -1.68 -6.96 18.68
CA ILE A 121 -1.05 -7.75 17.61
C ILE A 121 -2.14 -8.39 16.74
N ASP A 122 -3.08 -9.11 17.35
CA ASP A 122 -4.16 -9.81 16.63
C ASP A 122 -5.01 -8.81 15.83
N GLU A 123 -5.33 -7.65 16.41
CA GLU A 123 -6.10 -6.58 15.77
C GLU A 123 -5.41 -6.04 14.51
N TYR A 124 -4.12 -5.67 14.63
CA TYR A 124 -3.35 -5.17 13.49
C TYR A 124 -3.24 -6.20 12.37
N TYR A 125 -2.78 -7.42 12.68
CA TYR A 125 -2.54 -8.42 11.64
C TYR A 125 -3.84 -8.92 11.01
N THR A 126 -4.94 -9.03 11.77
CA THR A 126 -6.25 -9.38 11.20
C THR A 126 -6.71 -8.32 10.20
N ALA A 127 -6.55 -7.03 10.52
CA ALA A 127 -6.90 -5.94 9.61
C ALA A 127 -6.04 -5.97 8.32
N GLN A 128 -4.73 -6.17 8.46
CA GLN A 128 -3.83 -6.23 7.29
C GLN A 128 -4.07 -7.48 6.41
N ILE A 129 -4.38 -8.62 7.02
CA ILE A 129 -4.77 -9.84 6.30
C ILE A 129 -6.04 -9.57 5.49
N LYS A 130 -7.09 -9.04 6.14
CA LYS A 130 -8.36 -8.73 5.48
C LYS A 130 -8.17 -7.75 4.33
N LEU A 131 -7.37 -6.70 4.52
CA LEU A 131 -7.08 -5.72 3.47
C LEU A 131 -6.50 -6.37 2.20
N HIS A 132 -5.54 -7.28 2.35
CA HIS A 132 -4.92 -7.94 1.19
C HIS A 132 -5.83 -9.00 0.56
N GLU A 133 -6.65 -9.70 1.35
CA GLU A 133 -7.69 -10.60 0.84
C GLU A 133 -8.71 -9.83 0.00
N ASP A 134 -9.12 -8.66 0.48
CA ASP A 134 -10.07 -7.75 -0.16
C ASP A 134 -9.53 -7.13 -1.45
N GLN A 135 -8.25 -6.75 -1.46
CA GLN A 135 -7.59 -6.29 -2.69
C GLN A 135 -7.50 -7.39 -3.75
N LEU A 136 -7.26 -8.64 -3.34
CA LEU A 136 -7.28 -9.79 -4.25
C LEU A 136 -8.68 -10.08 -4.77
N GLU A 137 -9.70 -9.97 -3.92
CA GLU A 137 -11.09 -10.15 -4.31
C GLU A 137 -11.49 -9.17 -5.42
N LEU A 138 -11.18 -7.88 -5.27
CA LEU A 138 -11.46 -6.86 -6.29
C LEU A 138 -10.83 -7.21 -7.64
N LEU A 139 -9.57 -7.63 -7.65
CA LEU A 139 -8.86 -8.01 -8.88
C LEU A 139 -9.49 -9.23 -9.55
N LYS A 140 -9.94 -10.22 -8.77
CA LYS A 140 -10.65 -11.40 -9.30
C LYS A 140 -12.00 -11.00 -9.88
N ILE A 141 -12.74 -10.13 -9.20
CA ILE A 141 -14.03 -9.61 -9.69
C ILE A 141 -13.85 -8.93 -11.04
N MET A 142 -12.85 -8.06 -11.17
CA MET A 142 -12.55 -7.38 -12.43
C MET A 142 -12.26 -8.38 -13.56
N GLU A 143 -11.46 -9.42 -13.28
CA GLU A 143 -11.08 -10.44 -14.26
C GLU A 143 -12.24 -11.37 -14.64
N ASP A 144 -13.01 -11.83 -13.67
CA ASP A 144 -14.01 -12.88 -13.83
C ASP A 144 -15.36 -12.33 -14.31
N ARG A 145 -15.79 -11.16 -13.80
CA ARG A 145 -17.10 -10.58 -14.10
C ARG A 145 -17.10 -9.58 -15.23
N TYR A 146 -15.96 -8.96 -15.49
CA TYR A 146 -15.84 -7.89 -16.49
C TYR A 146 -14.72 -8.13 -17.52
N PRO A 147 -14.50 -9.38 -18.01
CA PRO A 147 -13.40 -9.66 -18.92
C PRO A 147 -13.49 -8.86 -20.23
N GLU A 148 -14.69 -8.58 -20.73
CA GLU A 148 -14.92 -7.79 -21.94
C GLU A 148 -14.52 -6.31 -21.79
N ARG A 149 -14.41 -5.82 -20.56
CA ARG A 149 -13.97 -4.46 -20.24
C ARG A 149 -12.46 -4.36 -20.04
N LEU A 150 -11.72 -5.47 -20.15
CA LEU A 150 -10.28 -5.48 -19.93
C LEU A 150 -9.53 -5.54 -21.26
N ASN A 151 -8.84 -4.44 -21.59
CA ASN A 151 -7.81 -4.44 -22.62
C ASN A 151 -6.56 -5.21 -22.14
N ASP A 152 -5.62 -5.50 -23.04
CA ASP A 152 -4.44 -6.31 -22.74
C ASP A 152 -3.58 -5.71 -21.61
N ASP A 153 -3.46 -4.39 -21.57
CA ASP A 153 -2.73 -3.67 -20.54
C ASP A 153 -3.38 -3.89 -19.17
N SER A 154 -4.71 -3.78 -19.14
CA SER A 154 -5.51 -4.00 -17.94
C SER A 154 -5.37 -5.41 -17.40
N ARG A 155 -5.39 -6.42 -18.29
CA ARG A 155 -5.17 -7.82 -17.91
C ARG A 155 -3.78 -8.03 -17.30
N ARG A 156 -2.74 -7.46 -17.90
CA ARG A 156 -1.37 -7.55 -17.36
C ARG A 156 -1.26 -6.89 -15.99
N MET A 157 -1.93 -5.76 -15.78
CA MET A 157 -1.93 -5.06 -14.50
C MET A 157 -2.72 -5.81 -13.43
N ILE A 158 -3.86 -6.41 -13.76
CA ILE A 158 -4.60 -7.30 -12.85
C ILE A 158 -3.74 -8.50 -12.47
N LEU A 159 -3.07 -9.15 -13.42
CA LEU A 159 -2.17 -10.27 -13.13
C LEU A 159 -1.04 -9.86 -12.17
N ALA A 160 -0.37 -8.74 -12.45
CA ALA A 160 0.68 -8.21 -11.58
C ALA A 160 0.16 -7.83 -10.19
N GLY A 161 -1.04 -7.23 -10.11
CA GLY A 161 -1.71 -6.91 -8.86
C GLY A 161 -2.02 -8.16 -8.03
N LYS A 162 -2.51 -9.23 -8.66
CA LYS A 162 -2.80 -10.51 -7.98
C LYS A 162 -1.53 -11.13 -7.41
N GLU A 163 -0.45 -11.16 -8.19
CA GLU A 163 0.84 -11.66 -7.71
C GLU A 163 1.36 -10.86 -6.51
N LEU A 164 1.31 -9.53 -6.62
CA LEU A 164 1.73 -8.61 -5.57
C LEU A 164 0.93 -8.82 -4.26
N TYR A 165 -0.40 -8.80 -4.33
CA TYR A 165 -1.24 -8.91 -3.14
C TYR A 165 -1.24 -10.33 -2.56
N ALA A 166 -1.08 -11.37 -3.39
CA ALA A 166 -0.85 -12.73 -2.90
C ALA A 166 0.46 -12.82 -2.11
N LYS A 167 1.53 -12.20 -2.60
CA LYS A 167 2.80 -12.12 -1.89
C LYS A 167 2.69 -11.33 -0.59
N LYS A 168 2.02 -10.17 -0.60
CA LYS A 168 1.77 -9.38 0.61
C LYS A 168 0.94 -10.15 1.64
N LEU A 169 -0.13 -10.82 1.21
CA LEU A 169 -0.97 -11.68 2.04
C LEU A 169 -0.16 -12.80 2.69
N LYS A 170 0.71 -13.47 1.91
CA LYS A 170 1.60 -14.49 2.46
C LYS A 170 2.54 -13.89 3.51
N ASN A 171 3.21 -12.78 3.19
CA ASN A 171 4.17 -12.17 4.10
C ASN A 171 3.53 -11.74 5.42
N VAL A 172 2.34 -11.13 5.38
CA VAL A 172 1.65 -10.69 6.61
C VAL A 172 1.18 -11.87 7.45
N LYS A 173 0.76 -12.98 6.83
CA LYS A 173 0.43 -14.24 7.53
C LYS A 173 1.67 -14.85 8.18
N ASP A 174 2.78 -14.95 7.45
CA ASP A 174 4.06 -15.44 7.98
C ASP A 174 4.58 -14.57 9.14
N GLU A 175 4.36 -13.26 9.09
CA GLU A 175 4.78 -12.33 10.15
C GLU A 175 3.90 -12.48 11.38
N TYR A 176 2.59 -12.54 11.20
CA TYR A 176 1.65 -12.81 12.29
C TYR A 176 1.97 -14.15 12.98
N GLU A 177 2.27 -15.20 12.21
CA GLU A 177 2.69 -16.50 12.74
C GLU A 177 3.93 -16.42 13.65
N LYS A 178 4.87 -15.52 13.36
CA LYS A 178 6.04 -15.31 14.24
C LYS A 178 5.63 -14.73 15.57
N HIS A 179 4.72 -13.75 15.58
CA HIS A 179 4.25 -13.12 16.80
C HIS A 179 3.42 -14.05 17.69
N ILE A 180 2.61 -14.94 17.10
CA ILE A 180 1.81 -15.89 17.89
C ILE A 180 2.63 -17.04 18.46
N ASN A 181 3.77 -17.37 17.83
CA ASN A 181 4.65 -18.47 18.25
C ASN A 181 5.79 -18.04 19.19
N GLN A 182 6.01 -16.74 19.35
CA GLN A 182 6.89 -16.19 20.38
C GLN A 182 6.19 -16.30 21.74
N LYS A 183 6.45 -17.40 22.45
CA LYS A 183 6.07 -17.58 23.87
C LYS A 183 7.06 -16.91 24.80
#